data_AF-A0AAE0FA60-F1
#
_entry.id   AF-A0AAE0FA60-F1
#
_cell.length_a   1.000
_cell.length_b   1.000
_cell.length_c   1.000
_cell.angle_alpha   90.00
_cell.angle_beta   90.00
_cell.angle_gamma   90.00
#
_symmetry.space_group_name_H-M   'P 1'
#
loop_
_entity.id
_entity.type
_entity.pdbx_description
1 polymer ?
#
loop_
_entity_poly.entity_id
_entity_poly.type
_entity_poly.pdbx_seq_one_letter_code
_entity_poly.pdbx_strand_id
1 'polypeptide(L)'
;MTSSKIRVAYYVTGHGLGHATRVAEVCRNLLILGHSVTVCTAAPEWVFRLDAEEKHQEHLKFRKVMLDYGAKQADALSVDMVGSLEEYLRTSVEPRESLIEAERAWLTQEVIEVVVSDVVPLACAAAEAAGIPSTCVSNFSWDFVYAEYLTAVGPGESKLRSIAWQYHAFLRALASRLSPGARRGTALRALAGTEVRREGGREGGVLIKCFTPGVQAGGREEEEVF
;
A
#
# COMPACT_ATOMS: atom_id res chain seq x y z
N MET A 1 9.40 10.26 -25.81
CA MET A 1 8.90 11.21 -24.79
C MET A 1 9.56 10.82 -23.48
N THR A 2 10.47 11.63 -22.95
CA THR A 2 11.04 11.40 -21.62
C THR A 2 9.91 11.57 -20.60
N SER A 3 9.58 10.50 -19.89
CA SER A 3 8.61 10.54 -18.78
C SER A 3 9.03 11.61 -17.79
N SER A 4 8.10 12.45 -17.32
CA SER A 4 8.38 13.45 -16.29
C SER A 4 8.85 12.74 -15.02
N LYS A 5 9.95 13.22 -14.41
CA LYS A 5 10.41 12.71 -13.12
C LYS A 5 9.36 13.03 -12.05
N ILE A 6 8.84 12.01 -11.37
CA ILE A 6 7.83 12.16 -10.32
C ILE A 6 8.37 11.75 -8.95
N ARG A 7 7.75 12.28 -7.89
CA ARG A 7 8.01 11.89 -6.49
C ARG A 7 6.99 10.86 -6.01
N VAL A 8 7.48 9.68 -5.67
CA VAL A 8 6.69 8.52 -5.24
C VAL A 8 6.87 8.30 -3.74
N ALA A 9 5.77 8.19 -2.99
CA ALA A 9 5.82 7.59 -1.66
C ALA A 9 5.39 6.13 -1.74
N TYR A 10 6.27 5.20 -1.39
CA TYR A 10 5.99 3.76 -1.43
C TYR A 10 5.82 3.23 -0.01
N TYR A 11 4.61 2.79 0.33
CA TYR A 11 4.29 2.25 1.65
C TYR A 11 4.35 0.73 1.64
N VAL A 12 5.05 0.18 2.62
CA VAL A 12 5.18 -1.26 2.83
C VAL A 12 5.24 -1.55 4.32
N THR A 13 4.55 -2.62 4.73
CA THR A 13 4.60 -3.11 6.11
C THR A 13 6.04 -3.34 6.57
N GLY A 14 6.26 -3.23 7.88
CA GLY A 14 7.55 -3.60 8.49
C GLY A 14 7.74 -5.10 8.69
N HIS A 15 6.65 -5.87 8.58
CA HIS A 15 6.65 -7.33 8.76
C HIS A 15 7.08 -8.04 7.47
N GLY A 16 7.81 -9.16 7.62
CA GLY A 16 8.12 -10.09 6.55
C GLY A 16 9.08 -9.52 5.50
N LEU A 17 10.32 -10.00 5.47
CA LEU A 17 11.31 -9.55 4.48
C LEU A 17 10.85 -9.72 3.02
N GLY A 18 9.93 -10.65 2.75
CA GLY A 18 9.34 -10.86 1.42
C GLY A 18 8.54 -9.67 0.88
N HIS A 19 7.92 -8.86 1.75
CA HIS A 19 7.27 -7.62 1.33
C HIS A 19 8.32 -6.58 0.93
N ALA A 20 9.33 -6.40 1.78
CA ALA A 20 10.41 -5.44 1.57
C ALA A 20 11.23 -5.74 0.30
N THR A 21 11.61 -7.00 0.04
CA THR A 21 12.38 -7.37 -1.16
C THR A 21 11.60 -7.16 -2.45
N ARG A 22 10.29 -7.44 -2.45
CA ARG A 22 9.45 -7.15 -3.62
C ARG A 22 9.35 -5.66 -3.89
N VAL A 23 9.09 -4.87 -2.85
CA VAL A 23 9.00 -3.42 -2.97
C VAL A 23 10.34 -2.84 -3.40
N ALA A 24 11.46 -3.36 -2.90
CA ALA A 24 12.80 -2.99 -3.34
C ALA A 24 12.96 -3.11 -4.86
N GLU A 25 12.46 -4.19 -5.49
CA GLU A 25 12.54 -4.34 -6.93
C GLU A 25 11.68 -3.34 -7.71
N VAL A 26 10.49 -3.00 -7.21
CA VAL A 26 9.68 -1.95 -7.84
C VAL A 26 10.35 -0.59 -7.68
N CYS A 27 10.86 -0.27 -6.49
CA CYS A 27 11.62 0.95 -6.23
C CYS A 27 12.84 1.05 -7.15
N ARG A 28 13.61 -0.02 -7.33
CA ARG A 28 14.74 -0.09 -8.27
C ARG A 28 14.34 0.32 -9.68
N ASN A 29 13.24 -0.25 -10.20
CA ASN A 29 12.76 0.08 -11.54
C ASN A 29 12.31 1.53 -11.66
N LEU A 30 11.64 2.09 -10.64
CA LEU A 30 11.27 3.50 -10.61
C LEU A 30 12.50 4.43 -10.63
N LEU A 31 13.55 4.07 -9.88
CA LEU A 31 14.80 4.82 -9.83
C LEU A 31 15.55 4.77 -11.19
N ILE A 32 15.57 3.61 -11.86
CA ILE A 32 16.15 3.45 -13.21
C ILE A 32 15.44 4.36 -14.23
N LEU A 33 14.13 4.53 -14.10
CA LEU A 33 13.33 5.46 -14.92
C LEU A 33 13.53 6.93 -14.54
N GLY A 34 14.33 7.22 -13.51
CA GLY A 34 14.68 8.58 -13.06
C GLY A 34 13.68 9.22 -12.11
N HIS A 35 12.76 8.44 -11.53
CA HIS A 35 11.84 8.90 -10.50
C HIS A 35 12.51 8.95 -9.12
N SER A 36 11.97 9.77 -8.21
CA SER A 36 12.40 9.79 -6.81
C SER A 36 11.43 8.99 -5.96
N VAL A 37 11.95 8.15 -5.08
CA VAL A 37 11.16 7.24 -4.25
C VAL A 37 11.49 7.46 -2.78
N THR A 38 10.47 7.70 -1.98
CA THR A 38 10.56 7.65 -0.52
C THR A 38 9.87 6.37 -0.04
N VAL A 39 10.62 5.46 0.55
CA VAL A 39 10.10 4.23 1.15
C VAL A 39 9.64 4.51 2.57
N CYS A 40 8.35 4.36 2.81
CA CYS A 40 7.69 4.54 4.11
C CYS A 40 7.46 3.17 4.75
N THR A 41 8.30 2.79 5.73
CA THR A 41 8.25 1.44 6.32
C THR A 41 8.88 1.35 7.70
N ALA A 42 8.50 0.32 8.46
CA ALA A 42 9.20 -0.11 9.66
C ALA A 42 10.24 -1.23 9.40
N ALA A 43 10.40 -1.69 8.15
CA ALA A 43 11.45 -2.64 7.77
C ALA A 43 12.85 -2.01 7.85
N PRO A 44 13.94 -2.81 7.91
CA PRO A 44 15.30 -2.31 7.84
C PRO A 44 15.65 -1.74 6.45
N GLU A 45 16.29 -0.57 6.41
CA GLU A 45 16.65 0.09 5.14
C GLU A 45 17.59 -0.74 4.26
N TRP A 46 18.45 -1.56 4.87
CA TRP A 46 19.46 -2.33 4.13
C TRP A 46 18.84 -3.20 3.05
N VAL A 47 17.63 -3.72 3.26
CA VAL A 47 16.91 -4.59 2.31
C VAL A 47 16.68 -3.88 0.97
N PHE A 48 16.38 -2.58 1.02
CA PHE A 48 16.11 -1.77 -0.17
C PHE A 48 17.37 -1.25 -0.84
N ARG A 49 18.51 -1.28 -0.13
CA ARG A 49 19.78 -0.78 -0.65
C ARG A 49 20.61 -1.86 -1.34
N LEU A 50 20.34 -3.14 -1.09
CA LEU A 50 21.10 -4.25 -1.69
C LEU A 50 21.15 -4.18 -3.21
N ASP A 51 20.02 -3.81 -3.83
CA ASP A 51 19.84 -3.85 -5.28
C ASP A 51 19.86 -2.47 -5.95
N ALA A 52 19.99 -1.39 -5.17
CA ALA A 52 20.01 -0.03 -5.67
C ALA A 52 21.44 0.41 -6.00
N GLU A 53 21.72 0.66 -7.30
CA GLU A 53 23.01 1.19 -7.75
C GLU A 53 23.34 2.52 -7.05
N GLU A 54 24.64 2.77 -6.80
CA GLU A 54 25.11 3.97 -6.10
C GLU A 54 24.59 5.27 -6.71
N LYS A 55 24.53 5.32 -8.06
CA LYS A 55 24.00 6.47 -8.82
C LYS A 55 22.52 6.80 -8.54
N HIS A 56 21.78 5.89 -7.93
CA HIS A 56 20.35 6.07 -7.62
C HIS A 56 20.09 6.38 -6.15
N GLN A 57 21.10 6.31 -5.28
CA GLN A 57 20.94 6.48 -3.83
C GLN A 57 20.44 7.88 -3.44
N GLU A 58 20.76 8.93 -4.21
CA GLU A 58 20.27 10.30 -3.97
C GLU A 58 18.75 10.46 -4.18
N HIS A 59 18.16 9.57 -4.98
CA HIS A 59 16.74 9.55 -5.31
C HIS A 59 15.95 8.54 -4.48
N LEU A 60 16.62 7.75 -3.63
CA LEU A 60 16.03 6.78 -2.73
C LEU A 60 16.11 7.29 -1.29
N LYS A 61 14.96 7.71 -0.75
CA LYS A 61 14.82 8.18 0.63
C LYS A 61 14.06 7.16 1.47
N PHE A 62 14.24 7.25 2.78
CA PHE A 62 13.57 6.39 3.76
C PHE A 62 12.87 7.24 4.81
N ARG A 63 11.64 6.83 5.16
CA ARG A 63 10.89 7.34 6.29
C ARG A 63 10.46 6.19 7.17
N LYS A 64 10.93 6.19 8.41
CA LYS A 64 10.52 5.20 9.40
C LYS A 64 9.10 5.50 9.87
N VAL A 65 8.15 4.66 9.50
CA VAL A 65 6.74 4.78 9.90
C VAL A 65 6.09 3.39 9.95
N MET A 66 5.16 3.20 10.88
CA MET A 66 4.35 2.00 10.99
C MET A 66 2.88 2.37 10.75
N LEU A 67 2.39 2.14 9.54
CA LEU A 67 0.97 2.31 9.19
C LEU A 67 0.25 0.97 8.99
N ASP A 68 1.02 -0.12 8.97
CA ASP A 68 0.53 -1.49 8.94
C ASP A 68 1.46 -2.34 9.80
N TYR A 69 0.87 -3.01 10.79
CA TYR A 69 1.59 -3.92 11.68
C TYR A 69 1.98 -5.22 10.96
N GLY A 70 1.14 -5.68 10.02
CA GLY A 70 1.27 -6.99 9.38
C GLY A 70 0.99 -8.15 10.33
N ALA A 71 1.79 -9.21 10.25
CA ALA A 71 1.61 -10.41 11.06
C ALA A 71 2.63 -10.49 12.21
N LYS A 72 2.13 -10.76 13.41
CA LYS A 72 2.93 -11.08 14.59
C LYS A 72 3.42 -12.51 14.50
N GLN A 73 4.71 -12.67 14.24
CA GLN A 73 5.32 -13.98 14.14
C GLN A 73 5.44 -14.62 15.54
N ALA A 74 4.86 -15.80 15.72
CA ALA A 74 4.94 -16.54 16.98
C ALA A 74 6.23 -17.37 17.05
N ASP A 75 6.62 -17.98 15.93
CA ASP A 75 7.89 -18.69 15.75
C ASP A 75 8.33 -18.69 14.27
N ALA A 76 9.39 -19.41 13.92
CA ALA A 76 9.94 -19.43 12.56
C ALA A 76 8.92 -19.85 11.47
N LEU A 77 7.86 -20.58 11.83
CA LEU A 77 6.88 -21.15 10.90
C LEU A 77 5.43 -20.76 11.21
N SER A 78 5.13 -20.21 12.39
CA SER A 78 3.77 -19.90 12.81
C SER A 78 3.52 -18.42 13.10
N VAL A 79 2.27 -18.00 12.91
CA VAL A 79 1.79 -16.64 13.15
C VAL A 79 0.81 -16.64 14.33
N ASP A 80 1.00 -15.69 15.24
CA ASP A 80 0.02 -15.35 16.27
C ASP A 80 -1.09 -14.51 15.62
N MET A 81 -2.11 -15.20 15.10
CA MET A 81 -3.20 -14.56 14.36
C MET A 81 -4.01 -13.58 15.23
N VAL A 82 -4.28 -13.96 16.49
CA VAL A 82 -5.03 -13.12 17.43
C VAL A 82 -4.20 -11.89 17.79
N GLY A 83 -2.94 -12.08 18.20
CA GLY A 83 -2.05 -10.98 18.51
C GLY A 83 -1.79 -10.06 17.32
N SER A 84 -1.79 -10.58 16.09
CA SER A 84 -1.70 -9.76 14.87
C SER A 84 -2.89 -8.81 14.72
N LEU A 85 -4.11 -9.31 14.98
CA LEU A 85 -5.33 -8.50 14.89
C LEU A 85 -5.41 -7.49 16.04
N GLU A 86 -5.05 -7.88 17.26
CA GLU A 86 -4.98 -6.98 18.42
C GLU A 86 -3.99 -5.84 18.19
N GLU A 87 -2.81 -6.14 17.64
CA GLU A 87 -1.81 -5.13 17.34
C GLU A 87 -2.28 -4.22 16.21
N TYR A 88 -2.85 -4.75 15.13
CA TYR A 88 -3.43 -3.94 14.07
C TYR A 88 -4.53 -3.01 14.58
N LEU A 89 -5.39 -3.50 15.47
CA LEU A 89 -6.41 -2.69 16.12
C LEU A 89 -5.79 -1.50 16.85
N ARG A 90 -4.81 -1.77 17.70
CA ARG A 90 -4.13 -0.78 18.54
C ARG A 90 -3.31 0.22 17.74
N THR A 91 -2.62 -0.22 16.69
CA THR A 91 -1.67 0.62 15.95
C THR A 91 -2.27 1.32 14.75
N SER A 92 -3.32 0.76 14.13
CA SER A 92 -3.85 1.24 12.86
C SER A 92 -5.32 1.65 12.92
N VAL A 93 -6.13 1.01 13.76
CA VAL A 93 -7.58 1.30 13.85
C VAL A 93 -7.88 2.36 14.90
N GLU A 94 -7.40 2.20 16.12
CA GLU A 94 -7.66 3.14 17.22
C GLU A 94 -7.14 4.56 16.94
N PRO A 95 -5.90 4.76 16.44
CA PRO A 95 -5.39 6.08 16.07
C PRO A 95 -5.64 6.44 14.59
N ARG A 96 -6.60 5.80 13.91
CA ARG A 96 -6.78 5.92 12.44
C ARG A 96 -6.83 7.36 11.93
N GLU A 97 -7.67 8.19 12.54
CA GLU A 97 -7.90 9.57 12.08
C GLU A 97 -6.62 10.43 12.21
N SER A 98 -5.92 10.32 13.33
CA SER A 98 -4.69 11.08 13.57
C SER A 98 -3.55 10.61 12.65
N LEU A 99 -3.48 9.32 12.36
CA LEU A 99 -2.51 8.77 11.40
C LEU A 99 -2.79 9.26 9.97
N ILE A 100 -4.05 9.25 9.53
CA ILE A 100 -4.44 9.75 8.20
C ILE A 100 -4.09 11.23 8.07
N GLU A 101 -4.39 12.05 9.07
CA GLU A 101 -4.11 13.49 9.01
C GLU A 101 -2.61 13.78 9.03
N ALA A 102 -1.84 13.11 9.89
CA ALA A 102 -0.39 13.24 9.92
C ALA A 102 0.24 12.85 8.59
N GLU A 103 -0.25 11.78 7.97
CA GLU A 103 0.27 11.29 6.69
C GLU A 103 -0.16 12.19 5.52
N ARG A 104 -1.41 12.70 5.52
CA ARG A 104 -1.89 13.70 4.55
C ARG A 104 -1.01 14.95 4.57
N ALA A 105 -0.68 15.46 5.75
CA ALA A 105 0.18 16.62 5.92
C ALA A 105 1.59 16.35 5.39
N TRP A 106 2.17 15.19 5.73
CA TRP A 106 3.49 14.80 5.27
C TRP A 106 3.56 14.64 3.73
N LEU A 107 2.60 13.93 3.14
CA LEU A 107 2.49 13.75 1.69
C LEU A 107 2.45 15.10 0.95
N THR A 108 1.71 16.06 1.50
CA THR A 108 1.60 17.42 0.96
C THR A 108 2.92 18.19 1.09
N GLN A 109 3.55 18.13 2.26
CA GLN A 109 4.80 18.82 2.55
C GLN A 109 5.96 18.33 1.66
N GLU A 110 6.07 17.02 1.45
CA GLU A 110 7.11 16.43 0.60
C GLU A 110 6.82 16.56 -0.91
N VAL A 111 5.66 17.10 -1.26
CA VAL A 111 5.18 17.29 -2.63
C VAL A 111 5.12 15.94 -3.35
N ILE A 112 4.54 14.93 -2.69
CA ILE A 112 4.35 13.61 -3.28
C ILE A 112 3.31 13.69 -4.40
N GLU A 113 3.63 13.12 -5.55
CA GLU A 113 2.78 13.15 -6.74
C GLU A 113 1.97 11.87 -6.91
N VAL A 114 2.43 10.77 -6.33
CA VAL A 114 1.73 9.48 -6.35
C VAL A 114 2.11 8.64 -5.13
N VAL A 115 1.10 7.97 -4.56
CA VAL A 115 1.28 6.98 -3.51
C VAL A 115 1.22 5.58 -4.09
N VAL A 116 2.23 4.77 -3.83
CA VAL A 116 2.21 3.33 -4.13
C VAL A 116 2.15 2.57 -2.82
N SER A 117 1.31 1.54 -2.75
CA SER A 117 1.04 0.81 -1.51
C SER A 117 1.14 -0.69 -1.75
N ASP A 118 1.90 -1.40 -0.93
CA ASP A 118 1.81 -2.87 -0.81
C ASP A 118 0.61 -3.23 0.08
N VAL A 119 -0.57 -2.74 -0.31
CA VAL A 119 -1.87 -2.95 0.35
C VAL A 119 -1.92 -2.43 1.81
N VAL A 120 -1.23 -1.32 2.10
CA VAL A 120 -1.35 -0.56 3.36
C VAL A 120 -2.56 0.38 3.29
N PRO A 121 -3.69 0.11 3.98
CA PRO A 121 -4.94 0.86 3.77
C PRO A 121 -4.87 2.32 4.23
N LEU A 122 -4.18 2.60 5.33
CA LEU A 122 -4.02 3.97 5.86
C LEU A 122 -3.30 4.89 4.87
N ALA A 123 -2.31 4.36 4.13
CA ALA A 123 -1.59 5.13 3.12
C ALA A 123 -2.51 5.57 1.97
N CYS A 124 -3.40 4.69 1.52
CA CYS A 124 -4.37 5.00 0.49
C CYS A 124 -5.43 6.01 0.97
N ALA A 125 -5.89 5.88 2.22
CA ALA A 125 -6.81 6.83 2.82
C ALA A 125 -6.17 8.23 2.97
N ALA A 126 -4.91 8.30 3.39
CA ALA A 126 -4.15 9.54 3.45
C ALA A 126 -3.94 10.18 2.07
N ALA A 127 -3.67 9.36 1.05
CA ALA A 127 -3.56 9.84 -0.34
C ALA A 127 -4.88 10.42 -0.86
N GLU A 128 -6.00 9.75 -0.59
CA GLU A 128 -7.35 10.25 -0.93
C GLU A 128 -7.65 11.57 -0.22
N ALA A 129 -7.36 11.67 1.08
CA ALA A 129 -7.52 12.90 1.85
C ALA A 129 -6.61 14.04 1.36
N ALA A 130 -5.45 13.71 0.76
CA ALA A 130 -4.54 14.68 0.15
C ALA A 130 -4.89 15.04 -1.30
N GLY A 131 -5.87 14.35 -1.93
CA GLY A 131 -6.16 14.49 -3.35
C GLY A 131 -5.06 13.93 -4.27
N ILE A 132 -4.19 13.08 -3.75
CA ILE A 132 -3.05 12.49 -4.47
C ILE A 132 -3.47 11.13 -5.04
N PRO A 133 -3.12 10.81 -6.31
CA PRO A 133 -3.39 9.49 -6.85
C PRO A 133 -2.64 8.41 -6.10
N SER A 134 -3.28 7.25 -5.93
CA SER A 134 -2.67 6.10 -5.28
C SER A 134 -2.79 4.83 -6.13
N THR A 135 -1.99 3.81 -5.87
CA THR A 135 -2.14 2.50 -6.50
C THR A 135 -1.64 1.42 -5.57
N CYS A 136 -2.27 0.26 -5.62
CA CYS A 136 -1.82 -0.92 -4.90
C CYS A 136 -1.03 -1.83 -5.83
N VAL A 137 0.12 -2.28 -5.35
CA VAL A 137 0.97 -3.27 -6.02
C VAL A 137 1.25 -4.38 -5.04
N SER A 138 0.66 -5.56 -5.28
CA SER A 138 0.94 -6.74 -4.48
C SER A 138 0.74 -8.03 -5.26
N ASN A 139 1.24 -9.14 -4.74
CA ASN A 139 1.04 -10.48 -5.29
C ASN A 139 -0.22 -11.17 -4.70
N PHE A 140 -0.65 -10.76 -3.52
CA PHE A 140 -1.89 -11.17 -2.87
C PHE A 140 -2.46 -9.98 -2.11
N SER A 141 -3.77 -9.95 -1.92
CA SER A 141 -4.38 -8.96 -1.02
C SER A 141 -4.57 -9.55 0.37
N TRP A 142 -4.49 -8.69 1.39
CA TRP A 142 -4.59 -9.08 2.80
C TRP A 142 -5.94 -9.74 3.18
N ASP A 143 -6.99 -9.59 2.38
CA ASP A 143 -8.25 -10.34 2.57
C ASP A 143 -8.05 -11.86 2.48
N PHE A 144 -7.15 -12.33 1.63
CA PHE A 144 -6.80 -13.76 1.57
C PHE A 144 -6.16 -14.24 2.88
N VAL A 145 -5.25 -13.44 3.44
CA VAL A 145 -4.52 -13.78 4.66
C VAL A 145 -5.43 -13.66 5.90
N TYR A 146 -6.19 -12.58 6.01
CA TYR A 146 -7.06 -12.35 7.16
C TYR A 146 -8.31 -13.23 7.15
N ALA A 147 -8.77 -13.74 5.99
CA ALA A 147 -9.88 -14.70 5.96
C ALA A 147 -9.58 -15.95 6.81
N GLU A 148 -8.33 -16.44 6.80
CA GLU A 148 -7.90 -17.53 7.67
C GLU A 148 -7.83 -17.11 9.15
N TYR A 149 -7.47 -15.85 9.43
CA TYR A 149 -7.36 -15.38 10.81
C TYR A 149 -8.75 -15.25 11.44
N LEU A 150 -9.76 -14.87 10.64
CA LEU A 150 -11.15 -14.77 11.06
C LEU A 150 -11.81 -16.12 11.39
N THR A 151 -11.32 -17.23 10.83
CA THR A 151 -11.81 -18.57 11.20
C THR A 151 -11.21 -19.03 12.52
N ALA A 152 -10.03 -18.50 12.90
CA ALA A 152 -9.39 -18.77 14.17
C ALA A 152 -10.01 -18.00 15.35
N VAL A 153 -10.56 -16.79 15.12
CA VAL A 153 -11.33 -16.06 16.14
C VAL A 153 -12.79 -16.51 16.18
N GLY A 154 -13.24 -16.97 17.36
CA GLY A 154 -14.61 -17.43 17.60
C GLY A 154 -15.69 -16.37 17.30
N PRO A 155 -16.98 -16.76 17.27
CA PRO A 155 -18.08 -15.86 16.89
C PRO A 155 -18.26 -14.62 17.78
N GLY A 156 -17.68 -14.59 18.99
CA GLY A 156 -17.82 -13.50 19.97
C GLY A 156 -16.85 -12.32 19.81
N GLU A 157 -15.85 -12.42 18.93
CA GLU A 157 -14.78 -11.43 18.76
C GLU A 157 -15.13 -10.35 17.70
N SER A 158 -16.26 -9.66 17.89
CA SER A 158 -16.83 -8.72 16.90
C SER A 158 -15.86 -7.61 16.47
N LYS A 159 -15.03 -7.12 17.41
CA LYS A 159 -14.04 -6.06 17.18
C LYS A 159 -12.87 -6.51 16.29
N LEU A 160 -12.47 -7.78 16.34
CA LEU A 160 -11.42 -8.33 15.47
C LEU A 160 -11.96 -8.67 14.08
N ARG A 161 -13.25 -9.00 13.98
CA ARG A 161 -13.94 -9.22 12.69
C ARG A 161 -14.07 -7.94 11.86
N SER A 162 -14.21 -6.77 12.50
CA SER A 162 -14.30 -5.48 11.79
C SER A 162 -12.99 -5.09 11.07
N ILE A 163 -11.84 -5.66 11.46
CA ILE A 163 -10.55 -5.42 10.81
C ILE A 163 -10.50 -6.04 9.41
N ALA A 164 -10.99 -7.28 9.27
CA ALA A 164 -11.10 -7.91 7.96
C ALA A 164 -12.12 -7.18 7.06
N TRP A 165 -13.16 -6.58 7.66
CA TRP A 165 -14.07 -5.70 6.93
C TRP A 165 -13.38 -4.43 6.42
N GLN A 166 -12.41 -3.86 7.13
CA GLN A 166 -11.65 -2.71 6.62
C GLN A 166 -10.82 -3.07 5.39
N TYR A 167 -10.15 -4.24 5.41
CA TYR A 167 -9.43 -4.73 4.23
C TYR A 167 -10.39 -5.12 3.09
N HIS A 168 -11.53 -5.75 3.39
CA HIS A 168 -12.54 -6.09 2.39
C HIS A 168 -13.20 -4.84 1.77
N ALA A 169 -13.59 -3.86 2.59
CA ALA A 169 -14.15 -2.59 2.15
C ALA A 169 -13.14 -1.80 1.33
N PHE A 170 -11.87 -1.80 1.74
CA PHE A 170 -10.77 -1.22 0.98
C PHE A 170 -10.64 -1.87 -0.41
N LEU A 171 -10.64 -3.20 -0.50
CA LEU A 171 -10.55 -3.93 -1.76
C LEU A 171 -11.79 -3.78 -2.64
N ARG A 172 -12.98 -3.64 -2.06
CA ARG A 172 -14.22 -3.31 -2.80
C ARG A 172 -14.18 -1.90 -3.35
N ALA A 173 -13.79 -0.91 -2.56
CA ALA A 173 -13.61 0.48 -3.01
C ALA A 173 -12.55 0.57 -4.12
N LEU A 174 -11.53 -0.28 -4.06
CA LEU A 174 -10.50 -0.41 -5.08
C LEU A 174 -11.01 -1.08 -6.37
N ALA A 175 -11.98 -1.99 -6.28
CA ALA A 175 -12.58 -2.67 -7.44
C ALA A 175 -13.67 -1.82 -8.13
N SER A 176 -14.45 -1.04 -7.40
CA SER A 176 -15.55 -0.22 -7.94
C SER A 176 -15.09 1.00 -8.74
N ARG A 177 -13.84 1.45 -8.54
CA ARG A 177 -13.24 2.60 -9.24
C ARG A 177 -12.56 2.24 -10.58
N LEU A 178 -12.69 0.99 -11.03
CA LEU A 178 -12.22 0.50 -12.33
C LEU A 178 -13.19 0.76 -13.50
N SER A 179 -14.25 1.55 -13.28
CA SER A 179 -15.21 1.92 -14.34
C SER A 179 -14.47 2.50 -15.56
N PRO A 180 -14.75 2.03 -16.80
CA PRO A 180 -13.95 2.32 -18.01
C PRO A 180 -13.76 3.80 -18.40
N GLY A 181 -14.35 4.75 -17.67
CA GLY A 181 -14.34 6.18 -17.97
C GLY A 181 -13.37 7.04 -17.15
N ALA A 182 -12.67 6.49 -16.14
CA ALA A 182 -11.77 7.29 -15.30
C ALA A 182 -10.52 7.72 -16.09
N ARG A 183 -10.38 9.03 -16.37
CA ARG A 183 -9.19 9.58 -17.03
C ARG A 183 -7.96 9.33 -16.15
N ARG A 184 -7.10 8.40 -16.57
CA ARG A 184 -5.78 8.17 -15.96
C ARG A 184 -4.96 9.47 -16.02
N GLY A 185 -4.71 10.08 -14.86
CA GLY A 185 -3.83 11.23 -14.70
C GLY A 185 -2.44 10.97 -15.27
N THR A 186 -1.72 12.03 -15.65
CA THR A 186 -0.40 11.95 -16.30
C THR A 186 0.63 11.15 -15.51
N ALA A 187 0.64 11.26 -14.17
CA ALA A 187 1.54 10.49 -13.30
C ALA A 187 1.30 8.97 -13.35
N LEU A 188 0.04 8.53 -13.43
CA LEU A 188 -0.31 7.11 -13.58
C LEU A 188 0.00 6.56 -14.97
N ARG A 189 0.02 7.41 -16.00
CA ARG A 189 0.51 7.01 -17.34
C ARG A 189 2.01 6.75 -17.35
N ALA A 190 2.79 7.51 -16.58
CA ALA A 190 4.23 7.28 -16.42
C ALA A 190 4.51 5.91 -15.77
N LEU A 191 3.73 5.52 -14.76
CA LEU A 191 3.81 4.20 -14.12
C LEU A 191 3.21 3.06 -14.95
N ALA A 192 2.29 3.34 -15.88
CA ALA A 192 1.69 2.32 -16.74
C ALA A 192 2.59 1.88 -17.91
N GLY A 193 3.71 2.57 -18.15
CA GLY A 193 4.69 2.20 -19.19
C GLY A 193 5.56 0.98 -18.86
N THR A 194 5.47 0.45 -17.63
CA THR A 194 6.14 -0.79 -17.20
C THR A 194 5.27 -2.00 -17.52
N GLU A 195 5.23 -2.42 -18.79
CA GLU A 195 4.96 -3.83 -19.09
C GLU A 195 6.22 -4.64 -18.73
N VAL A 196 6.15 -5.42 -17.65
CA VAL A 196 7.15 -6.45 -17.36
C VAL A 196 7.02 -7.51 -18.44
N ARG A 197 7.93 -7.50 -19.42
CA ARG A 197 7.96 -8.48 -20.50
C ARG A 197 8.24 -9.87 -19.92
N ARG A 198 7.28 -10.78 -20.05
CA ARG A 198 7.36 -12.17 -19.59
C ARG A 198 8.43 -12.95 -20.35
N GLU A 199 9.40 -13.49 -19.64
CA GLU A 199 10.11 -14.72 -20.04
C GLU A 199 9.78 -15.83 -19.03
N GLY A 200 9.28 -16.97 -19.52
CA GLY A 200 9.17 -18.22 -18.77
C GLY A 200 7.94 -18.36 -17.87
N GLY A 201 7.06 -19.31 -18.23
CA GLY A 201 5.78 -19.54 -17.57
C GLY A 201 5.87 -20.07 -16.13
N ARG A 202 5.14 -19.40 -15.22
CA ARG A 202 4.37 -19.94 -14.08
C ARG A 202 3.40 -18.85 -13.65
N GLU A 203 2.16 -19.23 -13.33
CA GLU A 203 1.09 -18.30 -12.92
C GLU A 203 1.36 -17.75 -11.51
N GLY A 204 2.10 -16.64 -11.44
CA GLY A 204 2.10 -15.71 -10.31
C GLY A 204 1.73 -14.33 -10.85
N GLY A 205 0.46 -13.95 -10.78
CA GLY A 205 0.02 -12.63 -11.25
C GLY A 205 0.44 -11.54 -10.27
N VAL A 206 0.99 -10.43 -10.77
CA VAL A 206 1.09 -9.19 -9.99
C VAL A 206 -0.25 -8.47 -10.13
N LEU A 207 -0.97 -8.28 -9.02
CA LEU A 207 -2.21 -7.53 -9.00
C LEU A 207 -1.88 -6.04 -8.87
N ILE A 208 -1.92 -5.31 -9.99
CA ILE A 208 -1.80 -3.85 -10.01
C ILE A 208 -3.21 -3.27 -10.05
N LYS A 209 -3.64 -2.65 -8.95
CA LYS A 209 -4.94 -1.98 -8.85
C LYS A 209 -4.73 -0.47 -8.69
N CYS A 210 -4.97 0.27 -9.78
CA CYS A 210 -4.75 1.71 -9.85
C CYS A 210 -5.94 2.53 -9.34
N PHE A 211 -5.65 3.60 -8.60
CA PHE A 211 -6.64 4.57 -8.13
C PHE A 211 -6.32 5.96 -8.71
N THR A 212 -7.28 6.53 -9.44
CA THR A 212 -7.29 7.97 -9.75
C THR A 212 -8.32 8.65 -8.86
N PRO A 213 -7.97 9.74 -8.14
CA PRO A 213 -8.96 10.58 -7.48
C PRO A 213 -9.86 11.15 -8.59
N GLY A 214 -11.11 10.71 -8.62
CA GLY A 214 -12.08 11.13 -9.60
C GLY A 214 -12.83 12.36 -9.13
N VAL A 215 -12.79 13.41 -9.96
CA VAL A 215 -13.72 14.55 -10.00
C VAL A 215 -15.13 14.08 -9.64
N GLN A 216 -15.76 14.77 -8.69
CA GLN A 216 -17.12 14.52 -8.21
C GLN A 216 -18.08 14.24 -9.37
N ALA A 217 -18.55 12.99 -9.47
CA ALA A 217 -19.82 12.68 -10.08
C ALA A 217 -20.72 12.23 -8.92
N GLY A 218 -21.71 13.06 -8.59
CA GLY A 218 -22.55 12.91 -7.41
C GLY A 218 -23.18 11.53 -7.28
N GLY A 219 -23.16 10.99 -6.07
CA GLY A 219 -23.80 9.74 -5.68
C GLY A 219 -23.78 9.64 -4.17
N ARG A 220 -24.96 9.40 -3.58
CA ARG A 220 -25.33 9.57 -2.18
C ARG A 220 -24.42 8.84 -1.19
N GLU A 221 -24.09 9.52 -0.10
CA GLU A 221 -23.60 8.92 1.15
C GLU A 221 -24.72 8.06 1.74
N GLU A 222 -24.44 6.77 1.96
CA GLU A 222 -25.17 5.97 2.94
C GLU A 222 -24.23 5.80 4.14
N GLU A 223 -24.60 6.45 5.25
CA GLU A 223 -24.08 6.19 6.58
C GLU A 223 -24.37 4.73 6.96
N GLU A 224 -23.35 3.98 7.38
CA GLU A 224 -23.58 2.81 8.21
C GLU A 224 -22.74 2.90 9.49
N VAL A 225 -23.46 2.61 10.56
CA VAL A 225 -23.26 2.96 11.97
C VAL A 225 -22.51 1.83 12.69
N PHE A 226 -21.46 2.22 13.44
CA PHE A 226 -20.66 1.53 14.48
C PHE A 226 -20.50 0.00 14.50
#